data_AF-A0A428TUD4-F1
#
_entry.id   AF-A0A428TUD4-F1
#
_cell.length_a   1.000
_cell.length_b   1.000
_cell.length_c   1.000
_cell.angle_alpha   90.00
_cell.angle_beta   90.00
_cell.angle_gamma   90.00
#
_symmetry.space_group_name_H-M   'P 1'
#
loop_
_entity.id
_entity.type
_entity.pdbx_description
1 polymer ?
#
loop_
_entity_poly.entity_id
_entity_poly.type
_entity_poly.pdbx_seq_one_letter_code
_entity_poly.pdbx_strand_id
1 'polypeptide(L)'
;MEDSAGPIEVEIISMNAGDDESADVTFEYNSRRITLSLFASPDQTQENLEDRLIRLLNEAIVADDKEYDAITDQIYDIIMGLGRIPFSRIAPLSTSLPSKDLHSLLYPETFDYRLQTVDGVASIFPINPDEAVSVPNTGPNPEVVTEFQPIKTIPRYSSRDVHVQEVLVSGYGTVCRVQVGSQTMLCKAQRQGLENSSLERELVAMQTIWKACSSPGVNIRVPRLHGYVTFAGSKDIIGLLRDWILPSSYGSTLRDMDVSAVPKETRKRCSDQIRETVDELHELGVIWGDGKPSNVVVDQKNNVWLIDFAGGWTKGWVDEELADSVDGDNQAVRKITKFLGVDE
;
A
#
# COMPACT_ATOMS: atom_id res chain seq x y z
N MET A 1 -37.68 -24.42 -6.56
CA MET A 1 -37.10 -23.16 -7.04
C MET A 1 -35.64 -23.25 -6.71
N GLU A 2 -34.86 -23.68 -7.70
CA GLU A 2 -33.41 -23.81 -7.58
C GLU A 2 -32.80 -22.42 -7.46
N ASP A 3 -31.97 -22.24 -6.44
CA ASP A 3 -31.14 -21.08 -6.18
C ASP A 3 -30.22 -20.86 -7.38
N SER A 4 -30.54 -19.88 -8.23
CA SER A 4 -29.67 -19.44 -9.32
C SER A 4 -28.67 -18.38 -8.86
N ALA A 5 -28.22 -18.46 -7.61
CA ALA A 5 -27.19 -17.60 -7.07
C ALA A 5 -25.83 -18.26 -7.38
N GLY A 6 -24.94 -17.54 -8.07
CA GLY A 6 -23.58 -18.01 -8.36
C GLY A 6 -22.81 -18.36 -7.07
N PRO A 7 -21.61 -18.98 -7.18
CA PRO A 7 -20.82 -19.32 -6.00
C PRO A 7 -20.54 -18.07 -5.18
N ILE A 8 -20.73 -18.16 -3.86
CA ILE A 8 -20.31 -17.12 -2.91
C ILE A 8 -18.80 -16.96 -3.02
N GLU A 9 -18.34 -15.73 -3.20
CA GLU A 9 -16.92 -15.40 -3.24
C GLU A 9 -16.46 -14.97 -1.86
N VAL A 10 -15.47 -15.68 -1.31
CA VAL A 10 -14.85 -15.37 -0.02
C VAL A 10 -13.34 -15.39 -0.16
N GLU A 11 -12.68 -14.33 0.30
CA GLU A 11 -11.23 -14.20 0.30
C GLU A 11 -10.76 -13.70 1.66
N ILE A 12 -9.83 -14.42 2.30
CA ILE A 12 -9.23 -13.99 3.57
C ILE A 12 -8.19 -12.90 3.27
N ILE A 13 -8.34 -11.74 3.90
CA ILE A 13 -7.47 -10.58 3.70
C ILE A 13 -6.37 -10.53 4.75
N SER A 14 -6.70 -10.79 6.02
CA SER A 14 -5.73 -10.82 7.11
C SER A 14 -6.24 -11.67 8.27
N MET A 15 -5.29 -12.25 9.00
CA MET A 15 -5.50 -12.96 10.26
C MET A 15 -4.50 -12.42 11.26
N ASN A 16 -4.98 -11.91 12.39
CA ASN A 16 -4.16 -11.36 13.46
C ASN A 16 -4.44 -12.12 14.76
N ALA A 17 -3.39 -12.62 15.39
CA ALA A 17 -3.45 -13.30 16.69
C ALA A 17 -2.04 -13.27 17.35
N GLY A 18 -1.91 -13.81 18.57
CA GLY A 18 -0.60 -14.00 19.20
C GLY A 18 -0.53 -13.80 20.71
N ASP A 19 -1.61 -13.35 21.37
CA ASP A 19 -1.63 -13.12 22.82
C ASP A 19 -2.57 -14.06 23.60
N ASP A 20 -3.12 -15.09 22.96
CA ASP A 20 -4.11 -16.05 23.49
C ASP A 20 -5.40 -15.43 24.05
N GLU A 21 -5.49 -14.10 24.18
CA GLU A 21 -6.62 -13.36 24.75
C GLU A 21 -7.57 -12.87 23.67
N SER A 22 -7.05 -12.53 22.49
CA SER A 22 -7.86 -12.02 21.38
C SER A 22 -7.28 -12.36 20.01
N ALA A 23 -8.15 -12.34 19.01
CA ALA A 23 -7.75 -12.47 17.62
C ALA A 23 -8.79 -11.81 16.70
N ASP A 24 -8.39 -11.51 15.46
CA ASP A 24 -9.31 -11.08 14.43
C ASP A 24 -9.01 -11.71 13.06
N VAL A 25 -10.08 -11.89 12.28
CA VAL A 25 -10.01 -12.34 10.89
C VAL A 25 -10.77 -11.35 10.02
N THR A 26 -10.07 -10.74 9.06
CA THR A 26 -10.67 -9.88 8.06
C THR A 26 -10.76 -10.62 6.73
N PHE A 27 -11.94 -10.63 6.12
CA PHE A 27 -12.19 -11.28 4.84
C PHE A 27 -13.15 -10.46 3.99
N GLU A 28 -13.07 -10.64 2.67
CA GLU A 28 -14.08 -10.15 1.74
C GLU A 28 -15.12 -11.24 1.50
N TYR A 29 -16.40 -10.86 1.60
CA TYR A 29 -17.55 -11.70 1.32
C TYR A 29 -18.41 -10.98 0.29
N ASN A 30 -18.54 -11.53 -0.93
CA ASN A 30 -19.24 -10.88 -2.05
C ASN A 30 -18.85 -9.39 -2.22
N SER A 31 -17.54 -9.11 -2.24
CA SER A 31 -16.94 -7.77 -2.38
C SER A 31 -17.26 -6.78 -1.24
N ARG A 32 -17.72 -7.25 -0.08
CA ARG A 32 -17.81 -6.44 1.14
C ARG A 32 -16.83 -6.95 2.19
N ARG A 33 -16.21 -6.03 2.91
CA ARG A 33 -15.24 -6.38 3.95
C ARG A 33 -15.94 -6.66 5.27
N ILE A 34 -15.57 -7.77 5.89
CA ILE A 34 -16.08 -8.20 7.19
C ILE A 34 -14.88 -8.49 8.08
N THR A 35 -14.91 -7.96 9.30
CA THR A 35 -13.94 -8.28 10.34
C THR A 35 -14.63 -9.04 11.45
N LEU A 36 -14.15 -10.24 11.75
CA LEU A 36 -14.63 -11.06 12.86
C LEU A 36 -13.66 -10.95 14.03
N SER A 37 -14.11 -10.31 15.11
CA SER A 37 -13.39 -10.21 16.39
C SER A 37 -13.68 -11.41 17.29
N LEU A 38 -12.63 -11.93 17.90
CA LEU A 38 -12.64 -13.05 18.83
C LEU A 38 -12.03 -12.60 20.15
N PHE A 39 -12.71 -12.93 21.25
CA PHE A 39 -12.24 -12.66 22.61
C PHE A 39 -12.28 -13.96 23.37
N ALA A 40 -11.19 -14.29 24.07
CA ALA A 40 -11.12 -15.48 24.87
C ALA A 40 -12.23 -15.49 25.94
N SER A 41 -12.78 -16.67 26.18
CA SER A 41 -13.79 -16.88 27.20
C SER A 41 -13.21 -16.61 28.59
N PRO A 42 -13.91 -15.85 29.47
CA PRO A 42 -13.50 -15.72 30.86
C PRO A 42 -13.69 -17.04 31.65
N ASP A 43 -14.54 -17.93 31.15
CA ASP A 43 -14.74 -19.27 31.69
C ASP A 43 -13.86 -20.27 30.93
N GLN A 44 -12.79 -20.74 31.59
CA GLN A 44 -11.83 -21.70 31.05
C GLN A 44 -12.20 -23.17 31.38
N THR A 45 -13.41 -23.42 31.87
CA THR A 45 -13.82 -24.79 32.25
C THR A 45 -14.15 -25.68 31.05
N GLN A 46 -14.48 -25.08 29.89
CA GLN A 46 -14.71 -25.76 28.60
C GLN A 46 -14.11 -24.90 27.47
N GLU A 47 -13.55 -25.54 26.42
CA GLU A 47 -13.07 -24.82 25.23
C GLU A 47 -14.29 -24.33 24.44
N ASN A 48 -14.53 -23.02 24.47
CA ASN A 48 -15.55 -22.40 23.64
C ASN A 48 -15.05 -22.25 22.20
N LEU A 49 -15.97 -21.97 21.28
CA LEU A 49 -15.62 -21.91 19.85
C LEU A 49 -14.69 -20.73 19.54
N GLU A 50 -14.83 -19.61 20.24
CA GLU A 50 -13.91 -18.48 20.21
C GLU A 50 -12.48 -18.88 20.61
N ASP A 51 -12.32 -19.61 21.72
CA ASP A 51 -11.00 -20.06 22.21
C ASP A 51 -10.34 -21.02 21.21
N ARG A 52 -11.14 -21.93 20.64
CA ARG A 52 -10.69 -22.85 19.59
C ARG A 52 -10.22 -22.08 18.35
N LEU A 53 -10.94 -21.05 17.93
CA LEU A 53 -10.56 -20.23 16.77
C LEU A 53 -9.29 -19.42 17.05
N ILE A 54 -9.17 -18.81 18.24
CA ILE A 54 -7.94 -18.10 18.65
C ILE A 54 -6.74 -19.03 18.58
N ARG A 55 -6.86 -20.26 19.11
CA ARG A 55 -5.80 -21.27 19.04
C ARG A 55 -5.43 -21.64 17.60
N LEU A 56 -6.42 -21.89 16.73
CA LEU A 56 -6.16 -22.17 15.30
C LEU A 56 -5.44 -21.00 14.62
N LEU A 57 -5.81 -19.75 14.94
CA LEU A 57 -5.13 -18.57 14.40
C LEU A 57 -3.68 -18.46 14.90
N ASN A 58 -3.43 -18.76 16.18
CA ASN A 58 -2.07 -18.82 16.73
C ASN A 58 -1.23 -19.93 16.07
N GLU A 59 -1.83 -21.10 15.82
CA GLU A 59 -1.18 -22.20 15.08
C GLU A 59 -0.85 -21.77 13.64
N ALA A 60 -1.75 -21.08 12.95
CA ALA A 60 -1.54 -20.59 11.59
C ALA A 60 -0.35 -19.62 11.47
N ILE A 61 -0.09 -18.80 12.49
CA ILE A 61 1.02 -17.82 12.48
C ILE A 61 2.38 -18.49 12.40
N VAL A 62 2.54 -19.69 12.98
CA VAL A 62 3.83 -20.40 13.06
C VAL A 62 3.91 -21.62 12.11
N ALA A 63 2.82 -21.92 11.40
CA ALA A 63 2.70 -23.07 10.52
C ALA A 63 3.59 -22.96 9.27
N ASP A 64 3.98 -24.12 8.72
CA ASP A 64 4.51 -24.17 7.35
C ASP A 64 3.37 -24.05 6.31
N ASP A 65 3.71 -23.82 5.03
CA ASP A 65 2.71 -23.57 3.97
C ASP A 65 1.61 -24.65 3.88
N LYS A 66 1.93 -25.94 4.11
CA LYS A 66 0.95 -27.02 3.99
C LYS A 66 0.03 -27.09 5.20
N GLU A 67 0.60 -26.89 6.38
CA GLU A 67 -0.15 -26.85 7.63
C GLU A 67 -1.03 -25.60 7.69
N TYR A 68 -0.52 -24.47 7.19
CA TYR A 68 -1.24 -23.21 7.06
C TYR A 68 -2.53 -23.36 6.24
N ASP A 69 -2.46 -23.99 5.06
CA ASP A 69 -3.64 -24.23 4.21
C ASP A 69 -4.70 -25.06 4.95
N ALA A 70 -4.29 -26.14 5.61
CA ALA A 70 -5.19 -27.03 6.34
C ALA A 70 -5.82 -26.37 7.59
N ILE A 71 -5.09 -25.48 8.27
CA ILE A 71 -5.62 -24.71 9.39
C ILE A 71 -6.59 -23.63 8.88
N THR A 72 -6.22 -22.95 7.80
CA THR A 72 -7.05 -21.90 7.19
C THR A 72 -8.38 -22.47 6.69
N ASP A 73 -8.39 -23.67 6.10
CA ASP A 73 -9.62 -24.38 5.73
C ASP A 73 -10.52 -24.66 6.94
N GLN A 74 -9.95 -25.07 8.08
CA GLN A 74 -10.72 -25.29 9.31
C GLN A 74 -11.30 -24.00 9.87
N ILE A 75 -10.52 -22.91 9.88
CA ILE A 75 -10.98 -21.58 10.29
C ILE A 75 -12.14 -21.15 9.39
N TYR A 76 -11.98 -21.29 8.07
CA TYR A 76 -12.99 -20.98 7.08
C TYR A 76 -14.29 -21.76 7.32
N ASP A 77 -14.21 -23.08 7.52
CA ASP A 77 -15.38 -23.92 7.75
C ASP A 77 -16.16 -23.50 9.02
N ILE A 78 -15.45 -23.17 10.10
CA ILE A 78 -16.08 -22.70 11.34
C ILE A 78 -16.78 -21.35 11.10
N ILE A 79 -16.06 -20.38 10.53
CA ILE A 79 -16.60 -19.03 10.29
C ILE A 79 -17.81 -19.10 9.35
N MET A 80 -17.74 -19.88 8.27
CA MET A 80 -18.84 -20.02 7.32
C MET A 80 -20.00 -20.85 7.87
N GLY A 81 -19.73 -21.81 8.75
CA GLY A 81 -20.77 -22.60 9.41
C GLY A 81 -21.77 -21.73 10.19
N LEU A 82 -21.29 -20.68 10.85
CA LEU A 82 -22.11 -19.73 11.60
C LEU A 82 -22.46 -18.45 10.80
N GLY A 83 -21.54 -18.02 9.95
CA GLY A 83 -21.53 -16.70 9.33
C GLY A 83 -22.31 -16.60 8.01
N ARG A 84 -22.57 -17.71 7.30
CA ARG A 84 -23.21 -17.67 5.96
C ARG A 84 -24.48 -16.82 5.92
N ILE A 85 -25.40 -17.06 6.85
CA ILE A 85 -26.68 -16.34 6.90
C ILE A 85 -26.50 -14.86 7.26
N PRO A 86 -25.84 -14.49 8.37
CA PRO A 86 -25.67 -13.07 8.70
C PRO A 86 -24.88 -12.30 7.63
N PHE A 87 -23.82 -12.88 7.06
CA PHE A 87 -23.01 -12.21 6.04
C PHE A 87 -23.75 -12.04 4.71
N SER A 88 -24.52 -13.05 4.26
CA SER A 88 -25.35 -12.91 3.05
C SER A 88 -26.40 -11.80 3.13
N ARG A 89 -26.84 -11.41 4.34
CA ARG A 89 -27.82 -10.33 4.51
C ARG A 89 -27.22 -8.95 4.27
N ILE A 90 -25.96 -8.74 4.67
CA ILE A 90 -25.26 -7.46 4.50
C ILE A 90 -24.52 -7.38 3.16
N ALA A 91 -24.09 -8.52 2.65
CA ALA A 91 -23.31 -8.69 1.44
C ALA A 91 -23.99 -9.71 0.52
N PRO A 92 -25.20 -9.40 0.02
CA PRO A 92 -25.84 -10.25 -0.97
C PRO A 92 -24.98 -10.28 -2.24
N LEU A 93 -25.07 -11.38 -3.01
CA LEU A 93 -24.46 -11.45 -4.34
C LEU A 93 -24.96 -10.27 -5.17
N SER A 94 -24.05 -9.32 -5.42
CA SER A 94 -24.35 -8.13 -6.20
C SER A 94 -23.73 -8.25 -7.58
N THR A 95 -24.48 -7.86 -8.60
CA THR A 95 -23.94 -7.66 -9.95
C THR A 95 -23.34 -6.28 -10.15
N SER A 96 -23.41 -5.39 -9.14
CA SER A 96 -22.80 -4.07 -9.21
C SER A 96 -21.29 -4.18 -9.03
N LEU A 97 -20.53 -3.71 -10.00
CA LEU A 97 -19.09 -3.58 -9.84
C LEU A 97 -18.78 -2.65 -8.66
N PRO A 98 -17.84 -3.00 -7.77
CA PRO A 98 -17.43 -2.12 -6.68
C PRO A 98 -16.91 -0.80 -7.22
N SER A 99 -17.01 0.26 -6.39
CA SER A 99 -16.47 1.56 -6.77
C SER A 99 -14.98 1.44 -7.05
N LYS A 100 -14.54 2.02 -8.17
CA LYS A 100 -13.14 2.05 -8.57
C LYS A 100 -12.43 3.32 -8.11
N ASP A 101 -13.02 4.09 -7.21
CA ASP A 101 -12.34 5.27 -6.67
C ASP A 101 -11.31 4.89 -5.59
N LEU A 102 -10.29 5.73 -5.45
CA LEU A 102 -9.19 5.51 -4.51
C LEU A 102 -9.67 5.53 -3.05
N HIS A 103 -10.73 6.27 -2.74
CA HIS A 103 -11.29 6.31 -1.38
C HIS A 103 -11.86 4.95 -0.99
N SER A 104 -12.67 4.32 -1.84
CA SER A 104 -13.20 2.98 -1.60
C SER A 104 -12.10 1.91 -1.53
N LEU A 105 -11.01 2.06 -2.27
CA LEU A 105 -9.86 1.15 -2.17
C LEU A 105 -9.11 1.28 -0.84
N LEU A 106 -8.87 2.52 -0.39
CA LEU A 106 -8.14 2.80 0.85
C LEU A 106 -9.01 2.63 2.10
N TYR A 107 -10.31 2.86 2.02
CA TYR A 107 -11.23 2.82 3.16
C TYR A 107 -12.48 2.01 2.77
N PRO A 108 -12.32 0.70 2.50
CA PRO A 108 -13.44 -0.16 2.18
C PRO A 108 -14.42 -0.18 3.35
N GLU A 109 -15.72 -0.09 3.03
CA GLU A 109 -16.77 -0.27 4.03
C GLU A 109 -16.58 -1.64 4.69
N THR A 110 -16.38 -1.61 6.01
CA THR A 110 -16.08 -2.79 6.82
C THR A 110 -17.20 -2.98 7.83
N PHE A 111 -17.65 -4.22 7.96
CA PHE A 111 -18.66 -4.62 8.94
C PHE A 111 -18.01 -5.44 10.03
N ASP A 112 -18.08 -4.94 11.26
CA ASP A 112 -17.49 -5.60 12.42
C ASP A 112 -18.49 -6.57 13.06
N TYR A 113 -18.01 -7.78 13.33
CA TYR A 113 -18.76 -8.85 13.96
C TYR A 113 -17.98 -9.43 15.12
N ARG A 114 -18.69 -10.03 16.06
CA ARG A 114 -18.13 -10.83 17.13
C ARG A 114 -18.67 -12.24 17.07
N LEU A 115 -17.79 -13.22 17.31
CA LEU A 115 -18.20 -14.56 17.70
C LEU A 115 -18.21 -14.66 19.23
N GLN A 116 -19.30 -15.18 19.78
CA GLN A 116 -19.41 -15.42 21.21
C GLN A 116 -20.24 -16.67 21.48
N THR A 117 -19.80 -17.47 22.44
CA THR A 117 -20.58 -18.57 23.01
C THR A 117 -21.34 -18.09 24.26
N VAL A 118 -22.66 -18.19 24.22
CA VAL A 118 -23.53 -17.87 25.37
C VAL A 118 -24.36 -19.11 25.68
N ASP A 119 -24.31 -19.57 26.94
CA ASP A 119 -24.99 -20.78 27.40
C ASP A 119 -24.69 -22.03 26.54
N GLY A 120 -23.44 -22.16 26.07
CA GLY A 120 -22.98 -23.25 25.22
C GLY A 120 -23.40 -23.15 23.74
N VAL A 121 -24.02 -22.04 23.33
CA VAL A 121 -24.42 -21.79 21.95
C VAL A 121 -23.57 -20.68 21.34
N ALA A 122 -22.76 -21.03 20.35
CA ALA A 122 -21.94 -20.08 19.60
C ALA A 122 -22.79 -19.32 18.57
N SER A 123 -22.60 -18.00 18.49
CA SER A 123 -23.28 -17.15 17.52
C SER A 123 -22.36 -16.03 17.02
N ILE A 124 -22.68 -15.53 15.82
CA ILE A 124 -22.01 -14.38 15.21
C ILE A 124 -23.02 -13.24 15.10
N PHE A 125 -22.67 -12.06 15.61
CA PHE A 125 -23.52 -10.87 15.61
C PHE A 125 -22.72 -9.59 15.37
N PRO A 126 -23.33 -8.53 14.79
CA PRO A 126 -22.64 -7.29 14.51
C PRO A 126 -22.28 -6.55 15.79
N ILE A 127 -21.13 -5.89 15.79
CA ILE A 127 -20.66 -5.02 16.88
C ILE A 127 -20.33 -3.63 16.34
N ASN A 128 -20.17 -2.66 17.22
CA ASN A 128 -19.61 -1.37 16.82
C ASN A 128 -18.09 -1.49 16.60
N PRO A 129 -17.48 -0.69 15.71
CA PRO A 129 -16.03 -0.73 15.48
C PRO A 129 -15.19 -0.45 16.73
N ASP A 130 -15.69 0.29 17.71
CA ASP A 130 -15.01 0.57 18.99
C ASP A 130 -15.02 -0.63 19.95
N GLU A 131 -15.82 -1.65 19.67
CA GLU A 131 -15.83 -2.93 20.40
C GLU A 131 -14.96 -4.01 19.73
N ALA A 132 -14.41 -3.74 18.53
CA ALA A 132 -13.61 -4.69 17.77
C ALA A 132 -12.19 -4.85 18.33
N VAL A 133 -11.58 -6.02 18.11
CA VAL A 133 -10.15 -6.27 18.42
C VAL A 133 -9.26 -5.45 17.50
N SER A 134 -9.58 -5.43 16.21
CA SER A 134 -8.84 -4.68 15.20
C SER A 134 -9.06 -3.18 15.37
N VAL A 135 -8.01 -2.39 15.19
CA VAL A 135 -8.14 -0.94 15.10
C VAL A 135 -9.03 -0.59 13.90
N PRO A 136 -10.05 0.29 14.07
CA PRO A 136 -10.90 0.72 12.97
C PRO A 136 -10.07 1.20 11.78
N ASN A 137 -10.49 0.79 10.59
CA ASN A 137 -9.87 1.21 9.32
C ASN A 137 -10.29 2.63 8.96
N THR A 138 -10.00 3.58 9.84
CA THR A 138 -10.38 4.98 9.72
C THR A 138 -9.40 5.75 8.84
N GLY A 139 -9.88 6.87 8.30
CA GLY A 139 -9.02 7.87 7.68
C GLY A 139 -8.03 8.50 8.67
N PRO A 140 -7.23 9.46 8.20
CA PRO A 140 -6.30 10.20 9.05
C PRO A 140 -6.99 10.78 10.28
N ASN A 141 -6.30 10.75 11.41
CA ASN A 141 -6.71 11.37 12.65
C ASN A 141 -6.63 12.91 12.49
N PRO A 142 -7.78 13.63 12.56
CA PRO A 142 -7.81 15.07 12.38
C PRO A 142 -7.09 15.84 13.50
N GLU A 143 -6.78 15.20 14.62
CA GLU A 143 -6.04 15.80 15.73
C GLU A 143 -4.52 15.80 15.50
N VAL A 144 -4.02 15.01 14.54
CA VAL A 144 -2.59 14.98 14.24
C VAL A 144 -2.21 16.24 13.47
N VAL A 145 -1.43 17.10 14.13
CA VAL A 145 -0.88 18.31 13.52
C VAL A 145 0.43 17.96 12.82
N THR A 146 0.41 18.00 11.50
CA THR A 146 1.62 17.93 10.66
C THR A 146 2.23 19.32 10.48
N GLU A 147 3.57 19.38 10.45
CA GLU A 147 4.30 20.61 10.10
C GLU A 147 4.29 20.89 8.60
N PHE A 148 3.93 19.89 7.79
CA PHE A 148 3.91 19.97 6.34
C PHE A 148 3.01 21.11 5.83
N GLN A 149 3.61 22.04 5.07
CA GLN A 149 2.92 23.16 4.46
C GLN A 149 2.72 22.93 2.95
N PRO A 150 1.49 22.55 2.51
CA PRO A 150 1.20 22.32 1.11
C PRO A 150 1.27 23.61 0.28
N ILE A 151 1.87 23.54 -0.91
CA ILE A 151 1.92 24.66 -1.85
C ILE A 151 0.50 24.92 -2.39
N LYS A 152 -0.05 26.11 -2.14
CA LYS A 152 -1.45 26.45 -2.49
C LYS A 152 -1.78 26.39 -3.99
N THR A 153 -0.79 26.58 -4.85
CA THR A 153 -0.97 26.53 -6.31
C THR A 153 -0.98 25.11 -6.87
N ILE A 154 -0.54 24.12 -6.09
CA ILE A 154 -0.64 22.71 -6.47
C ILE A 154 -2.08 22.23 -6.19
N PRO A 155 -2.78 21.66 -7.19
CA PRO A 155 -4.15 21.18 -7.03
C PRO A 155 -4.32 20.13 -5.92
N ARG A 156 -5.54 20.06 -5.39
CA ARG A 156 -5.96 19.01 -4.44
C ARG A 156 -7.13 18.25 -5.05
N TYR A 157 -7.05 16.93 -4.98
CA TYR A 157 -8.08 16.04 -5.50
C TYR A 157 -8.64 15.21 -4.36
N SER A 158 -9.96 15.16 -4.24
CA SER A 158 -10.59 14.22 -3.32
C SER A 158 -10.24 12.80 -3.74
N SER A 159 -9.97 11.92 -2.78
CA SER A 159 -9.78 10.49 -3.04
C SER A 159 -10.95 9.84 -3.78
N ARG A 160 -12.16 10.43 -3.71
CA ARG A 160 -13.34 9.99 -4.47
C ARG A 160 -13.31 10.41 -5.95
N ASP A 161 -12.51 11.42 -6.30
CA ASP A 161 -12.38 11.90 -7.68
C ASP A 161 -11.23 11.19 -8.44
N VAL A 162 -10.42 10.41 -7.71
CA VAL A 162 -9.28 9.67 -8.25
C VAL A 162 -9.72 8.24 -8.58
N HIS A 163 -9.82 7.90 -9.86
CA HIS A 163 -10.29 6.60 -10.31
C HIS A 163 -9.11 5.64 -10.52
N VAL A 164 -9.10 4.52 -9.81
CA VAL A 164 -8.09 3.47 -9.91
C VAL A 164 -8.31 2.67 -11.19
N GLN A 165 -7.28 2.63 -12.04
CA GLN A 165 -7.25 1.76 -13.23
C GLN A 165 -6.53 0.45 -12.92
N GLU A 166 -5.49 0.50 -12.10
CA GLU A 166 -4.63 -0.63 -11.78
C GLU A 166 -3.91 -0.37 -10.46
N VAL A 167 -3.87 -1.38 -9.59
CA VAL A 167 -3.08 -1.38 -8.36
C VAL A 167 -1.73 -2.02 -8.68
N LEU A 168 -0.65 -1.27 -8.47
CA LEU A 168 0.73 -1.71 -8.74
C LEU A 168 1.39 -2.24 -7.48
N VAL A 169 1.06 -1.64 -6.32
CA VAL A 169 1.54 -2.05 -5.00
C VAL A 169 0.42 -1.85 -3.99
N SER A 170 0.21 -2.82 -3.12
CA SER A 170 -0.73 -2.79 -2.00
C SER A 170 -0.05 -3.25 -0.70
N GLY A 171 -0.52 -2.76 0.45
CA GLY A 171 0.05 -3.02 1.77
C GLY A 171 -0.15 -1.81 2.69
N TYR A 172 0.88 -1.44 3.46
CA TYR A 172 0.89 -0.23 4.30
C TYR A 172 0.64 1.07 3.51
N GLY A 173 1.00 1.09 2.24
CA GLY A 173 0.64 2.13 1.28
C GLY A 173 0.08 1.51 0.00
N THR A 174 -0.45 2.35 -0.88
CA THR A 174 -0.94 1.93 -2.18
C THR A 174 -0.31 2.78 -3.27
N VAL A 175 0.15 2.10 -4.33
CA VAL A 175 0.59 2.73 -5.57
C VAL A 175 -0.33 2.26 -6.68
N CYS A 176 -0.96 3.22 -7.36
CA CYS A 176 -1.92 2.94 -8.43
C CYS A 176 -1.60 3.72 -9.69
N ARG A 177 -1.90 3.13 -10.84
CA ARG A 177 -2.22 3.92 -12.03
C ARG A 177 -3.66 4.40 -11.92
N VAL A 178 -3.85 5.70 -12.05
CA VAL A 178 -5.14 6.35 -11.82
C VAL A 178 -5.53 7.26 -12.97
N GLN A 179 -6.83 7.50 -13.08
CA GLN A 179 -7.44 8.47 -13.97
C GLN A 179 -8.05 9.60 -13.14
N VAL A 180 -7.64 10.84 -13.43
CA VAL A 180 -8.18 12.05 -12.81
C VAL A 180 -8.66 12.97 -13.92
N GLY A 181 -9.98 13.11 -14.06
CA GLY A 181 -10.56 13.73 -15.26
C GLY A 181 -10.12 12.99 -16.53
N SER A 182 -9.50 13.71 -17.47
CA SER A 182 -8.96 13.13 -18.71
C SER A 182 -7.49 12.71 -18.64
N GLN A 183 -6.80 12.92 -17.51
CA GLN A 183 -5.38 12.63 -17.39
C GLN A 183 -5.11 11.31 -16.64
N THR A 184 -4.25 10.48 -17.21
CA THR A 184 -3.68 9.31 -16.54
C THR A 184 -2.45 9.73 -15.73
N MET A 185 -2.40 9.34 -14.46
CA MET A 185 -1.35 9.69 -13.51
C MET A 185 -0.95 8.47 -12.68
N LEU A 186 0.16 8.57 -11.95
CA LEU A 186 0.49 7.65 -10.87
C LEU A 186 0.06 8.28 -9.54
N CYS A 187 -0.66 7.52 -8.75
CA CYS A 187 -1.00 7.87 -7.38
C CYS A 187 -0.17 7.03 -6.40
N LYS A 188 0.40 7.67 -5.39
CA LYS A 188 0.92 7.02 -4.19
C LYS A 188 0.18 7.60 -2.99
N ALA A 189 -0.46 6.74 -2.22
CA ALA A 189 -1.28 7.15 -1.08
C ALA A 189 -1.13 6.18 0.09
N GLN A 190 -1.39 6.68 1.29
CA GLN A 190 -1.32 5.93 2.54
C GLN A 190 -2.57 6.21 3.37
N ARG A 191 -3.06 5.19 4.08
CA ARG A 191 -4.34 5.24 4.82
C ARG A 191 -4.30 6.30 5.93
N GLN A 192 -3.20 6.38 6.67
CA GLN A 192 -3.01 7.34 7.76
C GLN A 192 -2.50 8.70 7.29
N GLY A 193 -2.32 8.88 5.97
CA GLY A 193 -1.81 10.12 5.39
C GLY A 193 -0.52 10.62 6.05
N LEU A 194 -0.50 11.88 6.48
CA LEU A 194 0.68 12.56 7.01
C LEU A 194 1.10 12.10 8.41
N GLU A 195 0.33 11.24 9.09
CA GLU A 195 0.82 10.54 10.29
C GLU A 195 2.02 9.64 9.98
N ASN A 196 2.11 9.19 8.73
CA ASN A 196 3.25 8.44 8.24
C ASN A 196 4.34 9.39 7.76
N SER A 197 5.45 9.41 8.49
CA SER A 197 6.60 10.27 8.21
C SER A 197 7.24 10.03 6.84
N SER A 198 7.12 8.82 6.28
CA SER A 198 7.64 8.51 4.94
C SER A 198 6.84 9.22 3.85
N LEU A 199 5.52 9.36 3.98
CA LEU A 199 4.73 10.18 3.05
C LEU A 199 5.07 11.67 3.19
N GLU A 200 5.19 12.16 4.43
CA GLU A 200 5.57 13.56 4.67
C GLU A 200 6.92 13.89 4.01
N ARG A 201 7.93 13.03 4.23
CA ARG A 201 9.27 13.16 3.62
C ARG A 201 9.20 13.19 2.08
N GLU A 202 8.45 12.27 1.47
CA GLU A 202 8.30 12.25 0.01
C GLU A 202 7.61 13.52 -0.51
N LEU A 203 6.57 13.99 0.18
CA LEU A 203 5.88 15.23 -0.19
C LEU A 203 6.77 16.48 -0.07
N VAL A 204 7.61 16.55 0.98
CA VAL A 204 8.59 17.63 1.14
C VAL A 204 9.58 17.64 -0.02
N ALA A 205 10.18 16.48 -0.35
CA ALA A 205 11.09 16.35 -1.47
C ALA A 205 10.44 16.77 -2.80
N MET A 206 9.25 16.24 -3.09
CA MET A 206 8.51 16.53 -4.32
C MET A 206 8.13 18.02 -4.43
N GLN A 207 7.79 18.69 -3.32
CA GLN A 207 7.56 20.13 -3.32
C GLN A 207 8.82 20.95 -3.62
N THR A 208 9.95 20.56 -3.04
CA THR A 208 11.24 21.24 -3.27
C THR A 208 11.64 21.13 -4.74
N ILE A 209 11.53 19.93 -5.32
CA ILE A 209 11.78 19.68 -6.75
C ILE A 209 10.80 20.46 -7.62
N TRP A 210 9.51 20.45 -7.29
CA TRP A 210 8.48 21.19 -8.03
C TRP A 210 8.75 22.70 -8.05
N LYS A 211 9.18 23.27 -6.91
CA LYS A 211 9.56 24.69 -6.83
C LYS A 211 10.77 24.99 -7.72
N ALA A 212 11.80 24.15 -7.69
CA ALA A 212 12.99 24.33 -8.51
C ALA A 212 12.66 24.27 -10.01
N CYS A 213 11.89 23.27 -10.43
CA CYS A 213 11.47 23.06 -11.83
C CYS A 213 10.43 24.09 -12.32
N SER A 214 9.95 24.99 -11.45
CA SER A 214 9.14 26.14 -11.87
C SER A 214 9.98 27.24 -12.53
N SER A 215 11.30 27.20 -12.34
CA SER A 215 12.25 28.10 -13.00
C SER A 215 12.55 27.64 -14.43
N PRO A 216 12.53 28.53 -15.44
CA PRO A 216 12.89 28.17 -16.81
C PRO A 216 14.29 27.54 -16.90
N GLY A 217 14.40 26.41 -17.58
CA GLY A 217 15.68 25.73 -17.82
C GLY A 217 16.12 24.73 -16.75
N VAL A 218 15.43 24.65 -15.61
CA VAL A 218 15.65 23.59 -14.61
C VAL A 218 14.77 22.40 -14.95
N ASN A 219 15.38 21.23 -15.20
CA ASN A 219 14.65 20.02 -15.52
C ASN A 219 15.30 18.80 -14.85
N ILE A 220 14.86 18.52 -13.63
CA ILE A 220 15.32 17.37 -12.86
C ILE A 220 14.51 16.15 -13.29
N ARG A 221 15.18 15.00 -13.53
CA ARG A 221 14.51 13.76 -13.98
C ARG A 221 13.79 13.03 -12.86
N VAL A 222 12.78 13.70 -12.32
CA VAL A 222 11.83 13.18 -11.35
C VAL A 222 10.43 13.39 -11.91
N PRO A 223 9.54 12.36 -11.88
CA PRO A 223 8.18 12.51 -12.39
C PRO A 223 7.45 13.68 -11.71
N ARG A 224 6.87 14.59 -12.49
CA ARG A 224 6.37 15.86 -11.98
C ARG A 224 5.19 15.66 -11.03
N LEU A 225 5.20 16.37 -9.90
CA LEU A 225 4.05 16.47 -8.99
C LEU A 225 2.91 17.28 -9.65
N HIS A 226 1.73 16.66 -9.77
CA HIS A 226 0.52 17.26 -10.33
C HIS A 226 -0.53 17.66 -9.30
N GLY A 227 -0.50 17.04 -8.11
CA GLY A 227 -1.48 17.34 -7.08
C GLY A 227 -1.30 16.53 -5.81
N TYR A 228 -1.99 16.97 -4.77
CA TYR A 228 -2.18 16.20 -3.54
C TYR A 228 -3.49 15.43 -3.62
N VAL A 229 -3.51 14.24 -3.02
CA VAL A 229 -4.73 13.49 -2.78
C VAL A 229 -5.19 13.77 -1.36
N THR A 230 -6.48 14.07 -1.19
CA THR A 230 -7.06 14.36 0.11
C THR A 230 -8.09 13.31 0.54
N PHE A 231 -8.16 13.02 1.83
CA PHE A 231 -9.23 12.25 2.44
C PHE A 231 -10.57 12.96 2.20
N ALA A 232 -11.58 12.22 1.73
CA ALA A 232 -12.83 12.84 1.30
C ALA A 232 -13.63 13.48 2.46
N GLY A 233 -13.47 13.00 3.69
CA GLY A 233 -14.20 13.50 4.87
C GLY A 233 -13.62 14.78 5.46
N SER A 234 -12.30 14.85 5.66
CA SER A 234 -11.61 15.92 6.39
C SER A 234 -10.73 16.82 5.52
N LYS A 235 -10.46 16.42 4.27
CA LYS A 235 -9.49 17.05 3.35
C LYS A 235 -8.03 16.94 3.78
N ASP A 236 -7.71 16.09 4.75
CA ASP A 236 -6.33 15.78 5.12
C ASP A 236 -5.58 15.16 3.94
N ILE A 237 -4.29 15.47 3.79
CA ILE A 237 -3.48 14.93 2.70
C ILE A 237 -3.14 13.48 2.99
N ILE A 238 -3.49 12.61 2.05
CA ILE A 238 -3.26 11.16 2.17
C ILE A 238 -2.33 10.62 1.09
N GLY A 239 -1.88 11.47 0.16
CA GLY A 239 -1.05 11.03 -0.94
C GLY A 239 -0.74 12.12 -1.96
N LEU A 240 -0.15 11.69 -3.06
CA LEU A 240 0.28 12.54 -4.17
C LEU A 240 -0.08 11.92 -5.52
N LEU A 241 -0.19 12.80 -6.51
CA LEU A 241 -0.33 12.45 -7.92
C LEU A 241 0.89 12.96 -8.69
N ARG A 242 1.54 12.09 -9.46
CA ARG A 242 2.67 12.45 -10.31
C ARG A 242 2.54 11.87 -11.72
N ASP A 243 3.45 12.26 -12.62
CA ASP A 243 3.49 11.72 -13.98
C ASP A 243 3.42 10.19 -13.99
N TRP A 244 2.57 9.66 -14.87
CA TRP A 244 2.66 8.26 -15.29
C TRP A 244 3.71 8.14 -16.39
N ILE A 245 4.79 7.43 -16.11
CA ILE A 245 5.85 7.18 -17.09
C ILE A 245 5.50 5.90 -17.85
N LEU A 246 5.37 6.01 -19.17
CA LEU A 246 5.16 4.84 -20.02
C LEU A 246 6.43 3.99 -20.06
N PRO A 247 6.35 2.68 -19.80
CA PRO A 247 7.52 1.83 -19.63
C PRO A 247 8.30 1.64 -20.94
N SER A 248 9.61 1.40 -20.78
CA SER A 248 10.50 0.97 -21.86
C SER A 248 10.14 -0.42 -22.39
N SER A 249 10.59 -0.74 -23.61
CA SER A 249 10.59 -2.12 -24.11
C SER A 249 11.52 -3.06 -23.33
N TYR A 250 12.44 -2.53 -22.53
CA TYR A 250 13.34 -3.31 -21.67
C TYR A 250 12.78 -3.54 -20.26
N GLY A 251 11.66 -2.93 -19.89
CA GLY A 251 11.08 -3.03 -18.55
C GLY A 251 10.61 -1.69 -18.00
N SER A 252 9.85 -1.74 -16.90
CA SER A 252 9.32 -0.54 -16.23
C SER A 252 10.37 0.15 -15.37
N THR A 253 11.22 -0.62 -14.70
CA THR A 253 12.33 -0.12 -13.87
C THR A 253 13.66 -0.74 -14.29
N LEU A 254 14.79 -0.20 -13.80
CA LEU A 254 16.09 -0.83 -14.04
C LEU A 254 16.18 -2.25 -13.45
N ARG A 255 15.42 -2.55 -12.39
CA ARG A 255 15.36 -3.91 -11.82
C ARG A 255 14.77 -4.91 -12.81
N ASP A 256 13.82 -4.49 -13.63
CA ASP A 256 13.09 -5.37 -14.56
C ASP A 256 13.88 -5.63 -15.86
N MET A 257 14.98 -4.92 -16.08
CA MET A 257 15.79 -5.04 -17.28
C MET A 257 16.69 -6.26 -17.26
N ASP A 258 16.69 -6.99 -18.38
CA ASP A 258 17.83 -7.82 -18.75
C ASP A 258 18.98 -6.93 -19.22
N VAL A 259 19.84 -6.51 -18.29
CA VAL A 259 21.01 -5.64 -18.54
C VAL A 259 21.89 -6.18 -19.67
N SER A 260 21.97 -7.50 -19.86
CA SER A 260 22.79 -8.11 -20.90
C SER A 260 22.23 -7.87 -22.32
N ALA A 261 20.91 -7.70 -22.44
CA ALA A 261 20.21 -7.39 -23.67
C ALA A 261 20.18 -5.89 -24.00
N VAL A 262 20.53 -5.01 -23.05
CA VAL A 262 20.53 -3.56 -23.23
C VAL A 262 21.86 -3.07 -23.83
N PRO A 263 21.85 -2.31 -24.94
CA PRO A 263 23.05 -1.75 -25.54
C PRO A 263 23.92 -0.96 -24.53
N LYS A 264 25.24 -1.10 -24.63
CA LYS A 264 26.18 -0.49 -23.68
C LYS A 264 26.03 1.04 -23.63
N GLU A 265 25.76 1.68 -24.76
CA GLU A 265 25.54 3.12 -24.88
C GLU A 265 24.29 3.55 -24.10
N THR A 266 23.21 2.76 -24.17
CA THR A 266 21.99 3.01 -23.39
C THR A 266 22.27 2.88 -21.90
N ARG A 267 22.97 1.81 -21.47
CA ARG A 267 23.35 1.62 -20.06
C ARG A 267 24.23 2.74 -19.52
N LYS A 268 25.20 3.21 -20.32
CA LYS A 268 26.04 4.38 -19.97
C LYS A 268 25.19 5.63 -19.78
N ARG A 269 24.31 5.93 -20.74
CA ARG A 269 23.40 7.06 -20.63
C ARG A 269 22.50 6.97 -19.40
N CYS A 270 21.99 5.78 -19.06
CA CYS A 270 21.22 5.59 -17.83
C CYS A 270 22.05 5.93 -16.58
N SER A 271 23.30 5.44 -16.49
CA SER A 271 24.19 5.78 -15.37
C SER A 271 24.47 7.29 -15.29
N ASP A 272 24.78 7.92 -16.42
CA ASP A 272 25.04 9.37 -16.47
C ASP A 272 23.82 10.19 -16.03
N GLN A 273 22.63 9.82 -16.51
CA GLN A 273 21.38 10.48 -16.12
C GLN A 273 21.06 10.28 -14.63
N ILE A 274 21.31 9.10 -14.06
CA ILE A 274 21.13 8.86 -12.62
C ILE A 274 22.07 9.76 -11.81
N ARG A 275 23.36 9.80 -12.17
CA ARG A 275 24.35 10.63 -11.47
C ARG A 275 23.99 12.12 -11.55
N GLU A 276 23.72 12.61 -12.76
CA GLU A 276 23.29 14.00 -12.99
C GLU A 276 22.07 14.35 -12.14
N THR A 277 21.06 13.47 -12.10
CA THR A 277 19.83 13.73 -11.33
C THR A 277 20.09 13.71 -9.83
N VAL A 278 20.95 12.82 -9.31
CA VAL A 278 21.32 12.80 -7.89
C VAL A 278 22.10 14.06 -7.50
N ASP A 279 23.05 14.49 -8.34
CA ASP A 279 23.80 15.72 -8.12
C ASP A 279 22.87 16.95 -8.07
N GLU A 280 21.93 17.06 -9.03
CA GLU A 280 20.90 18.11 -9.04
C GLU A 280 20.00 18.09 -7.79
N LEU A 281 19.63 16.89 -7.30
CA LEU A 281 18.86 16.76 -6.07
C LEU A 281 19.65 17.26 -4.85
N HIS A 282 20.93 16.91 -4.75
CA HIS A 282 21.81 17.35 -3.66
C HIS A 282 22.05 18.85 -3.68
N GLU A 283 22.16 19.47 -4.85
CA GLU A 283 22.22 20.94 -5.00
C GLU A 283 20.97 21.64 -4.45
N LEU A 284 19.80 20.98 -4.51
CA LEU A 284 18.56 21.45 -3.91
C LEU A 284 18.43 21.11 -2.42
N GLY A 285 19.38 20.38 -1.84
CA GLY A 285 19.28 19.84 -0.49
C GLY A 285 18.27 18.71 -0.35
N VAL A 286 17.91 18.03 -1.44
CA VAL A 286 17.03 16.87 -1.44
C VAL A 286 17.88 15.60 -1.47
N ILE A 287 17.61 14.70 -0.53
CA ILE A 287 18.24 13.37 -0.46
C ILE A 287 17.30 12.36 -1.13
N TRP A 288 17.82 11.47 -1.98
CA TRP A 288 17.04 10.41 -2.60
C TRP A 288 16.68 9.33 -1.58
N GLY A 289 17.64 8.89 -0.77
CA GLY A 289 17.45 8.17 0.49
C GLY A 289 17.34 6.65 0.37
N ASP A 290 16.69 6.14 -0.68
CA ASP A 290 16.56 4.69 -0.94
C ASP A 290 16.96 4.35 -2.39
N GLY A 291 18.20 4.70 -2.75
CA GLY A 291 18.71 4.50 -4.10
C GLY A 291 18.89 3.02 -4.45
N LYS A 292 18.10 2.52 -5.41
CA LYS A 292 18.17 1.14 -5.93
C LYS A 292 17.53 1.03 -7.34
N PRO A 293 17.82 -0.02 -8.13
CA PRO A 293 17.29 -0.17 -9.48
C PRO A 293 15.76 -0.19 -9.60
N SER A 294 15.04 -0.66 -8.57
CA SER A 294 13.57 -0.62 -8.57
C SER A 294 13.00 0.79 -8.39
N ASN A 295 13.81 1.72 -7.88
CA ASN A 295 13.43 3.12 -7.68
C ASN A 295 13.90 4.01 -8.86
N VAL A 296 14.32 3.39 -9.97
CA VAL A 296 14.68 4.05 -11.22
C VAL A 296 13.75 3.55 -12.32
N VAL A 297 12.78 4.37 -12.71
CA VAL A 297 11.81 4.07 -13.76
C VAL A 297 12.41 4.41 -15.12
N VAL A 298 12.10 3.62 -16.15
CA VAL A 298 12.62 3.85 -17.50
C VAL A 298 11.50 4.07 -18.50
N ASP A 299 11.59 5.19 -19.21
CA ASP A 299 10.59 5.59 -20.20
C ASP A 299 10.75 4.88 -21.55
N GLN A 300 9.75 5.03 -22.42
CA GLN A 300 9.75 4.50 -23.80
C GLN A 300 10.95 4.93 -24.67
N LYS A 301 11.65 6.01 -24.30
CA LYS A 301 12.86 6.51 -24.98
C LYS A 301 14.15 6.04 -24.29
N ASN A 302 14.03 5.17 -23.30
CA ASN A 302 15.10 4.68 -22.44
C ASN A 302 15.82 5.78 -21.66
N ASN A 303 15.11 6.86 -21.28
CA ASN A 303 15.59 7.77 -20.25
C ASN A 303 15.14 7.26 -18.88
N VAL A 304 15.93 7.58 -17.87
CA VAL A 304 15.67 7.18 -16.49
C VAL A 304 15.08 8.33 -15.68
N TRP A 305 14.20 7.97 -14.74
CA TRP A 305 13.50 8.88 -13.85
C TRP A 305 13.61 8.34 -12.42
N LEU A 306 14.08 9.16 -11.49
CA LEU A 306 14.18 8.77 -10.09
C LEU A 306 12.83 8.91 -9.40
N ILE A 307 12.47 7.89 -8.62
CA ILE A 307 11.25 7.86 -7.81
C ILE A 307 11.58 7.49 -6.37
N ASP A 308 10.57 7.62 -5.51
CA ASP A 308 10.59 7.17 -4.12
C ASP A 308 11.58 7.93 -3.23
N PHE A 309 11.10 9.06 -2.68
CA PHE A 309 11.85 9.95 -1.78
C PHE A 309 11.40 9.78 -0.31
N ALA A 310 10.71 8.67 -0.03
CA ALA A 310 10.14 8.38 1.28
C ALA A 310 11.22 7.98 2.31
N GLY A 311 12.45 7.77 1.84
CA GLY A 311 13.60 7.31 2.61
C GLY A 311 13.56 5.81 2.88
N GLY A 312 14.38 5.38 3.83
CA GLY A 312 14.50 3.98 4.23
C GLY A 312 15.82 3.34 3.84
N TRP A 313 15.93 2.04 4.10
CA TRP A 313 17.15 1.29 3.87
C TRP A 313 16.88 -0.04 3.19
N THR A 314 17.56 -0.27 2.07
CA THR A 314 17.53 -1.55 1.37
C THR A 314 18.90 -2.23 1.45
N LYS A 315 18.96 -3.36 2.16
CA LYS A 315 20.18 -4.18 2.28
C LYS A 315 20.78 -4.49 0.91
N GLY A 316 22.09 -4.27 0.80
CA GLY A 316 22.86 -4.53 -0.42
C GLY A 316 23.07 -3.30 -1.30
N TRP A 317 22.19 -2.30 -1.24
CA TRP A 317 22.29 -1.07 -2.05
C TRP A 317 23.03 0.06 -1.33
N VAL A 318 22.74 0.27 -0.06
CA VAL A 318 23.42 1.28 0.77
C VAL A 318 23.84 0.61 2.09
N ASP A 319 24.98 1.02 2.63
CA ASP A 319 25.39 0.60 3.97
C ASP A 319 24.46 1.25 5.00
N GLU A 320 24.07 0.52 6.04
CA GLU A 320 23.00 0.95 6.96
C GLU A 320 23.31 2.30 7.62
N GLU A 321 24.58 2.55 7.90
CA GLU A 321 25.08 3.80 8.51
C GLU A 321 25.02 5.00 7.55
N LEU A 322 24.89 4.75 6.25
CA LEU A 322 24.80 5.77 5.21
C LEU A 322 23.36 5.97 4.71
N ALA A 323 22.38 5.23 5.24
CA ALA A 323 20.98 5.37 4.85
C ALA A 323 20.51 6.82 4.99
N ASP A 324 19.64 7.26 4.07
CA ASP A 324 19.07 8.61 4.09
C ASP A 324 20.09 9.76 4.13
N SER A 325 21.25 9.58 3.47
CA SER A 325 22.33 10.58 3.39
C SER A 325 22.84 10.81 1.96
N VAL A 326 23.51 11.94 1.74
CA VAL A 326 24.22 12.26 0.49
C VAL A 326 25.26 11.20 0.14
N ASP A 327 26.01 10.71 1.12
CA ASP A 327 27.02 9.67 0.92
C ASP A 327 26.38 8.32 0.56
N GLY A 328 25.21 8.02 1.13
CA GLY A 328 24.38 6.87 0.80
C GLY A 328 23.87 6.91 -0.64
N ASP A 329 23.36 8.05 -1.08
CA ASP A 329 22.93 8.26 -2.48
C ASP A 329 24.11 8.05 -3.44
N ASN A 330 25.27 8.64 -3.12
CA ASN A 330 26.49 8.46 -3.91
C ASN A 330 26.94 7.00 -3.97
N GLN A 331 26.77 6.26 -2.86
CA GLN A 331 27.02 4.81 -2.84
C GLN A 331 26.03 4.05 -3.72
N ALA A 332 24.74 4.37 -3.65
CA ALA A 332 23.71 3.79 -4.49
C ALA A 332 24.03 4.00 -5.98
N VAL A 333 24.40 5.23 -6.40
CA VAL A 333 24.81 5.54 -7.78
C VAL A 333 25.95 4.64 -8.24
N ARG A 334 26.98 4.44 -7.40
CA ARG A 334 28.11 3.52 -7.72
C ARG A 334 27.64 2.08 -7.88
N LYS A 335 26.81 1.56 -6.97
CA LYS A 335 26.30 0.19 -7.06
C LYS A 335 25.36 -0.01 -8.25
N ILE A 336 24.55 0.99 -8.61
CA ILE A 336 23.68 0.94 -9.80
C ILE A 336 24.52 0.99 -11.07
N THR A 337 25.58 1.78 -11.12
CA THR A 337 26.52 1.81 -12.27
C THR A 337 27.17 0.42 -12.48
N LYS A 338 27.51 -0.25 -11.37
CA LYS A 338 28.01 -1.62 -11.38
C LYS A 338 26.99 -2.63 -11.86
N PHE A 339 25.77 -2.52 -11.35
CA PHE A 339 24.63 -3.34 -11.80
C PHE A 339 24.41 -3.18 -13.31
N LEU A 340 24.52 -1.96 -13.82
CA LEU A 340 24.43 -1.65 -15.24
C LEU A 340 25.65 -2.13 -16.03
N GLY A 341 26.71 -2.67 -15.42
CA GLY A 341 27.88 -3.19 -16.13
C GLY A 341 28.60 -2.14 -16.99
N VAL A 342 28.64 -0.90 -16.51
CA VAL A 342 29.29 0.25 -17.17
C VAL A 342 30.34 0.93 -16.31
N ASP A 343 30.69 0.33 -15.18
CA ASP A 343 31.91 0.67 -14.44
C ASP A 343 33.13 0.54 -15.38
N GLU A 344 34.06 1.48 -15.27
CA GLU A 344 35.33 1.44 -16.03
C GLU A 344 36.23 0.27 -15.62
#